data_AF-A0A9D4L8P3-F1
#
_entry.id   AF-A0A9D4L8P3-F1
#
_cell.length_a   1.000
_cell.length_b   1.000
_cell.length_c   1.000
_cell.angle_alpha   90.00
_cell.angle_beta   90.00
_cell.angle_gamma   90.00
#
_symmetry.space_group_name_H-M   'P 1'
#
loop_
_entity.id
_entity.type
_entity.pdbx_description
1 polymer ?
#
loop_
_entity_poly.entity_id
_entity_poly.type
_entity_poly.pdbx_seq_one_letter_code
_entity_poly.pdbx_strand_id
1 'polypeptide(L)'
;MQLEKEYEQEGQGSFIYFFKYRDKSCCIDATNDIFHEGRMINDAENGDAKQNCVMKIVEVNQTPHLCTFADRDIAIGEELRYDYGVPTLPWRKATQ
;
A
#
# COMPACT_ATOMS: atom_id res chain seq x y z
N MET A 1 -12.56 7.55 -1.71
CA MET A 1 -14.03 7.60 -1.93
C MET A 1 -14.46 8.50 -3.07
N GLN A 2 -14.40 9.84 -3.03
CA GLN A 2 -14.82 10.62 -4.21
C GLN A 2 -13.82 10.49 -5.37
N LEU A 3 -12.54 10.81 -5.14
CA LEU A 3 -11.47 10.65 -6.14
C LEU A 3 -11.36 9.20 -6.66
N GLU A 4 -11.42 8.23 -5.76
CA GLU A 4 -11.43 6.80 -6.10
C GLU A 4 -12.57 6.42 -7.05
N LYS A 5 -13.77 6.97 -6.85
CA LYS A 5 -14.92 6.77 -7.75
C LYS A 5 -14.73 7.48 -9.08
N GLU A 6 -14.11 8.65 -9.08
CA GLU A 6 -13.78 9.39 -10.31
C GLU A 6 -12.79 8.59 -11.16
N TYR A 7 -11.72 8.06 -10.57
CA TYR A 7 -10.79 7.16 -11.26
C TYR A 7 -11.47 5.91 -11.81
N GLU A 8 -12.33 5.27 -11.00
CA GLU A 8 -13.10 4.10 -11.44
C GLU A 8 -14.01 4.42 -12.64
N GLN A 9 -14.68 5.59 -12.64
CA GLN A 9 -15.53 6.04 -13.76
C GLN A 9 -14.73 6.29 -15.04
N GLU A 10 -13.48 6.71 -14.92
CA GLU A 10 -12.54 6.89 -16.03
C GLU A 10 -11.88 5.57 -16.48
N GLY A 11 -12.20 4.45 -15.82
CA GLY A 11 -11.60 3.14 -16.09
C GLY A 11 -10.16 3.01 -15.60
N GLN A 12 -9.72 3.91 -14.72
CA GLN A 12 -8.39 3.92 -14.12
C GLN A 12 -8.40 3.22 -12.75
N GLY A 13 -7.36 2.44 -12.46
CA GLY A 13 -7.12 1.94 -11.11
C GLY A 13 -6.62 3.03 -10.17
N SER A 14 -6.92 2.95 -8.87
CA SER A 14 -6.46 3.94 -7.89
C SER A 14 -5.30 3.40 -7.05
N PHE A 15 -4.36 4.29 -6.71
CA PHE A 15 -3.24 4.03 -5.80
C PHE A 15 -3.32 4.95 -4.59
N ILE A 16 -4.46 4.90 -3.88
CA ILE A 16 -4.73 5.74 -2.71
C ILE A 16 -4.52 4.92 -1.44
N TYR A 17 -3.61 5.39 -0.57
CA TYR A 17 -3.35 4.78 0.73
C TYR A 17 -3.93 5.64 1.85
N PHE A 18 -4.88 5.09 2.60
CA PHE A 18 -5.49 5.76 3.76
C PHE A 18 -4.77 5.38 5.05
N PHE A 19 -4.49 6.36 5.91
CA PHE A 19 -3.83 6.14 7.19
C PHE A 19 -4.29 7.16 8.23
N LYS A 20 -4.00 6.89 9.51
CA LYS A 20 -4.25 7.82 10.61
C LYS A 20 -2.94 8.44 11.09
N TYR A 21 -2.92 9.75 11.28
CA TYR A 21 -1.79 10.46 11.86
C TYR A 21 -2.31 11.56 12.81
N ARG A 22 -1.91 11.50 14.08
CA ARG A 22 -2.35 12.43 15.15
C ARG A 22 -3.88 12.61 15.18
N ASP A 23 -4.59 11.48 15.24
CA ASP A 23 -6.05 11.37 15.24
C ASP A 23 -6.78 11.94 14.01
N LYS A 24 -6.04 12.33 12.97
CA LYS A 24 -6.60 12.74 11.68
C LYS A 24 -6.51 11.62 10.68
N SER A 25 -7.60 11.44 9.93
CA SER A 25 -7.58 10.59 8.73
C SER A 25 -6.85 11.34 7.61
N CYS A 26 -5.83 10.70 7.07
CA CYS A 26 -5.00 11.22 5.98
C CYS A 26 -4.99 10.21 4.83
N CYS A 27 -4.56 10.66 3.65
CA CYS A 27 -4.30 9.78 2.52
C CYS A 27 -3.10 10.27 1.72
N ILE A 28 -2.40 9.33 1.09
CA ILE A 28 -1.49 9.61 -0.03
C ILE A 28 -2.15 9.10 -1.30
N ASP A 29 -2.24 9.96 -2.31
CA ASP A 29 -2.73 9.59 -3.63
C ASP A 29 -1.53 9.53 -4.59
N ALA A 30 -1.14 8.30 -4.96
CA ALA A 30 -0.05 8.03 -5.90
C ALA A 30 -0.57 7.63 -7.28
N THR A 31 -1.86 7.86 -7.57
CA THR A 31 -2.54 7.34 -8.78
C THR A 31 -1.89 7.86 -10.07
N ASN A 32 -1.42 9.10 -10.06
CA ASN A 32 -0.75 9.75 -11.20
C ASN A 32 0.76 9.97 -10.98
N ASP A 33 1.36 9.35 -9.96
CA ASP A 33 2.80 9.43 -9.75
C ASP A 33 3.51 8.55 -10.78
N ILE A 34 4.38 9.15 -11.61
CA ILE A 34 5.15 8.44 -12.64
C ILE A 34 6.63 8.28 -12.28
N PHE A 35 7.07 8.85 -11.16
CA PHE A 35 8.49 8.92 -10.81
C PHE A 35 8.89 7.90 -9.74
N HIS A 36 7.95 7.44 -8.92
CA HIS A 36 8.25 6.57 -7.77
C HIS A 36 7.56 5.22 -7.86
N GLU A 37 8.32 4.15 -7.64
CA GLU A 37 7.86 2.76 -7.73
C GLU A 37 7.16 2.25 -6.45
N GLY A 38 7.13 3.04 -5.38
CA GLY A 38 6.55 2.61 -4.09
C GLY A 38 5.07 2.19 -4.19
N ARG A 39 4.33 2.73 -5.16
CA ARG A 39 2.92 2.38 -5.42
C ARG A 39 2.74 0.97 -6.02
N MET A 40 3.80 0.35 -6.52
CA MET A 40 3.76 -0.93 -7.24
C MET A 40 3.97 -2.15 -6.33
N ILE A 41 4.21 -1.95 -5.04
CA ILE A 41 4.44 -3.04 -4.09
C ILE A 41 3.11 -3.75 -3.82
N ASN A 42 3.06 -5.06 -4.08
CA ASN A 42 1.84 -5.84 -4.05
C ASN A 42 1.43 -6.28 -2.64
N ASP A 43 0.18 -6.74 -2.54
CA ASP A 43 -0.41 -7.27 -1.33
C ASP A 43 0.18 -8.64 -0.94
N ALA A 44 0.35 -8.83 0.37
CA ALA A 44 0.47 -10.11 1.05
C ALA A 44 -0.19 -10.00 2.43
N GLU A 45 -1.16 -10.87 2.72
CA GLU A 45 -1.84 -10.87 4.01
C GLU A 45 -0.86 -11.02 5.18
N ASN A 46 -1.16 -10.39 6.32
CA ASN A 46 -0.30 -10.50 7.50
C ASN A 46 -0.12 -11.97 7.91
N GLY A 47 1.14 -12.43 7.93
CA GLY A 47 1.50 -13.82 8.20
C GLY A 47 1.56 -14.74 6.97
N ASP A 48 1.23 -14.25 5.77
CA ASP A 48 1.49 -14.97 4.51
C ASP A 48 3.01 -15.10 4.29
N ALA A 49 3.45 -16.27 3.79
CA ALA A 49 4.87 -16.55 3.54
C ALA A 49 5.53 -15.57 2.55
N LYS A 50 4.73 -14.95 1.67
CA LYS A 50 5.17 -13.95 0.69
C LYS A 50 5.33 -12.56 1.29
N GLN A 51 4.83 -12.30 2.50
CA GLN A 51 5.07 -11.03 3.18
C GLN A 51 6.56 -10.91 3.51
N ASN A 52 7.17 -9.83 3.03
CA ASN A 52 8.58 -9.52 3.30
C ASN A 52 8.83 -8.04 3.59
N CYS A 53 7.79 -7.22 3.50
CA CYS A 53 7.82 -5.81 3.80
C CYS A 53 6.71 -5.42 4.78
N VAL A 54 6.91 -4.29 5.47
CA VAL A 54 5.92 -3.61 6.31
C VAL A 54 5.81 -2.14 5.91
N MET A 55 4.59 -1.60 5.92
CA MET A 55 4.34 -0.17 5.74
C MET A 55 4.38 0.53 7.10
N LYS A 56 5.16 1.62 7.23
CA LYS A 56 5.21 2.44 8.44
C LYS A 56 5.02 3.92 8.10
N ILE A 57 4.41 4.64 9.03
CA ILE A 57 4.37 6.10 9.00
C ILE A 57 5.61 6.61 9.74
N VAL A 58 6.44 7.36 9.04
CA VAL A 58 7.62 8.04 9.59
C VAL A 58 7.35 9.53 9.60
N GLU A 59 7.48 10.17 10.76
CA GLU A 59 7.36 11.62 10.87
C GLU A 59 8.73 12.27 10.61
N VAL A 60 8.80 13.18 9.63
CA VAL A 60 9.98 14.01 9.35
C VAL A 60 9.52 15.46 9.30
N ASN A 61 10.12 16.33 10.12
CA ASN A 61 9.75 17.75 10.19
C ASN A 61 8.22 17.96 10.33
N GLN A 62 7.58 17.20 11.21
CA GLN A 62 6.13 17.23 11.48
C GLN A 62 5.24 16.77 10.30
N THR A 63 5.83 16.29 9.22
CA THR A 63 5.14 15.74 8.05
C THR A 63 5.15 14.21 8.10
N PRO A 64 4.00 13.53 7.97
CA PRO A 64 3.95 12.09 7.88
C PRO A 64 4.38 11.61 6.49
N HIS A 65 5.28 10.62 6.45
CA HIS A 65 5.71 9.92 5.24
C HIS A 65 5.36 8.45 5.36
N LEU A 66 4.78 7.86 4.31
CA LEU A 66 4.64 6.42 4.21
C LEU A 66 5.94 5.83 3.68
N CYS A 67 6.49 4.86 4.40
CA CYS A 67 7.75 4.22 4.07
C CYS A 67 7.62 2.70 4.22
N THR A 68 8.06 1.99 3.18
CA THR A 68 8.12 0.53 3.20
C THR A 68 9.48 0.09 3.74
N PHE A 69 9.46 -0.81 4.72
CA PHE A 69 10.66 -1.39 5.32
C PHE A 69 10.66 -2.89 5.11
N ALA A 70 11.84 -3.49 4.92
CA ALA A 70 12.00 -4.94 4.94
C ALA A 70 11.68 -5.49 6.35
N ASP A 71 10.90 -6.57 6.41
CA ASP A 71 10.56 -7.28 7.65
C ASP A 71 11.52 -8.44 7.94
N ARG A 72 12.14 -8.96 6.88
CA ARG A 72 13.17 -9.99 6.88
C ARG A 72 14.14 -9.77 5.74
N ASP A 73 15.19 -10.58 5.66
CA ASP A 73 16.05 -10.59 4.48
C ASP A 73 15.26 -10.96 3.22
N ILE A 74 15.54 -10.25 2.13
CA ILE A 74 14.86 -10.36 0.83
C ILE A 74 15.88 -10.82 -0.19
N ALA A 75 15.58 -11.93 -0.87
CA ALA A 75 16.48 -12.47 -1.88
C ALA A 75 16.44 -11.63 -3.17
N ILE A 76 17.52 -11.68 -3.95
CA ILE A 76 17.55 -11.06 -5.28
C ILE A 76 16.47 -11.70 -6.17
N GLY A 77 15.63 -10.86 -6.77
CA GLY A 77 14.51 -11.29 -7.61
C GLY A 77 13.24 -11.68 -6.84
N GLU A 78 13.27 -11.63 -5.51
CA GLU A 78 12.08 -11.79 -4.69
C GLU A 78 11.19 -10.55 -4.79
N GLU A 79 9.90 -10.75 -5.04
CA GLU A 79 8.93 -9.66 -5.15
C GLU A 79 8.65 -9.03 -3.79
N LEU A 80 8.69 -7.70 -3.71
CA LEU A 80 8.34 -6.97 -2.50
C LEU A 80 6.83 -7.02 -2.27
N ARG A 81 6.41 -7.42 -1.07
CA ARG A 81 5.00 -7.50 -0.68
C ARG A 81 4.77 -7.14 0.77
N TYR A 82 3.66 -6.44 1.04
CA TYR A 82 3.23 -6.07 2.39
C TYR A 82 1.71 -6.21 2.54
N ASP A 83 1.24 -6.23 3.78
CA ASP A 83 -0.21 -6.24 4.06
C ASP A 83 -0.83 -4.87 3.81
N TYR A 84 -1.75 -4.80 2.85
CA TYR A 84 -2.52 -3.58 2.58
C TYR A 84 -3.42 -3.15 3.75
N GLY A 85 -3.62 -4.01 4.76
CA GLY A 85 -4.43 -3.74 5.94
C GLY A 85 -5.94 -3.80 5.67
N VAL A 86 -6.35 -4.34 4.52
CA VAL A 86 -7.75 -4.51 4.12
C VAL A 86 -8.13 -5.99 4.26
N PRO A 87 -8.98 -6.37 5.25
CA PRO A 87 -9.29 -7.78 5.51
C PRO A 87 -10.08 -8.48 4.40
N THR A 88 -10.78 -7.73 3.55
CA THR A 88 -11.77 -8.26 2.60
C THR A 88 -11.37 -8.07 1.15
N LEU A 89 -10.07 -8.14 0.85
CA LEU A 89 -9.57 -8.03 -0.52
C LEU A 89 -10.05 -9.22 -1.38
N PRO A 90 -10.64 -8.97 -2.58
CA PRO A 90 -11.29 -10.02 -3.36
C PRO A 90 -10.30 -11.08 -3.86
N TRP A 91 -9.03 -10.71 -4.12
CA TRP A 91 -7.98 -11.64 -4.58
C TRP A 91 -7.38 -12.51 -3.49
N ARG A 92 -7.64 -12.23 -2.20
CA ARG A 92 -7.19 -13.10 -1.08
C ARG A 92 -8.06 -14.34 -0.94
N LYS A 93 -9.28 -14.32 -1.47
CA LYS A 93 -10.13 -15.51 -1.53
C LYS A 93 -9.55 -16.42 -2.60
N ALA A 94 -8.80 -17.44 -2.16
CA ALA A 94 -8.33 -18.48 -3.05
C ALA A 94 -9.49 -19.00 -3.90
N THR A 95 -9.27 -19.03 -5.21
CA THR A 95 -10.02 -19.87 -6.13
C THR A 95 -10.00 -21.28 -5.55
N GLN A 96 -11.18 -21.81 -5.17
CA GLN A 96 -11.32 -23.26 -4.97
C GLN A 96 -11.02 -23.99 -6.28
#